data_AF-A0A3S5AFZ4-F1
#
_entry.id   AF-A0A3S5AFZ4-F1
#
_cell.length_a   1.000
_cell.length_b   1.000
_cell.length_c   1.000
_cell.angle_alpha   90.00
_cell.angle_beta   90.00
_cell.angle_gamma   90.00
#
_symmetry.space_group_name_H-M   'P 1'
#
loop_
_entity.id
_entity.type
_entity.pdbx_description
1 polymer ?
#
loop_
_entity_poly.entity_id
_entity_poly.type
_entity_poly.pdbx_seq_one_letter_code
_entity_poly.pdbx_strand_id
1 'polypeptide(L)'
;FLESHVNGFRYTSIRGDHVDILYDNIKYAFYQPCDGEMIILLHFHLKNAIMYGKKKQTDIQFYTEVGELTTDLGKAHSRMHDRDDLEIEQHEREMREHIKSCFISFCEKVEAQAQARHFSLEFERPFRDLGFFGCPNR
;
A
#
# COMPACT_ATOMS: atom_id res chain seq x y z
N PHE A 1 -9.71 -8.06 -1.05
CA PHE A 1 -8.75 -8.24 0.06
C PHE A 1 -7.55 -9.04 -0.43
N LEU A 2 -6.35 -8.76 0.09
CA LEU A 2 -5.11 -9.45 -0.28
C LEU A 2 -4.76 -10.45 0.83
N GLU A 3 -4.50 -11.70 0.46
CA GLU A 3 -4.16 -12.78 1.39
C GLU A 3 -2.82 -13.39 1.03
N SER A 4 -2.08 -13.78 2.06
CA SER A 4 -0.82 -14.52 1.94
C SER A 4 -1.08 -16.02 2.14
N HIS A 5 -0.57 -16.82 1.23
CA HIS A 5 -0.65 -18.28 1.26
C HIS A 5 0.75 -18.91 1.24
N VAL A 6 0.79 -20.24 1.18
CA VAL A 6 1.99 -21.07 1.25
C VAL A 6 3.04 -20.66 0.21
N ASN A 7 2.63 -20.34 -1.02
CA ASN A 7 3.53 -20.12 -2.17
C ASN A 7 3.25 -18.83 -2.94
N GLY A 8 2.39 -17.95 -2.42
CA GLY A 8 1.98 -16.76 -3.14
C GLY A 8 0.91 -15.96 -2.42
N PHE A 9 0.47 -14.91 -3.08
CA PHE A 9 -0.67 -14.11 -2.69
C PHE A 9 -1.89 -14.46 -3.52
N ARG A 10 -3.07 -14.29 -2.91
CA ARG A 10 -4.35 -14.23 -3.61
C ARG A 10 -5.01 -12.89 -3.30
N TYR A 11 -5.35 -12.16 -4.35
CA TYR A 11 -6.25 -11.03 -4.24
C TYR A 11 -7.65 -11.46 -4.66
N THR A 12 -8.63 -11.13 -3.83
CA THR A 12 -10.05 -11.29 -4.15
C THR A 12 -10.70 -9.91 -4.30
N SER A 13 -11.17 -9.63 -5.51
CA SER A 13 -11.95 -8.43 -5.83
C SER A 13 -13.31 -8.46 -5.14
N ILE A 14 -13.90 -7.28 -4.94
CA ILE A 14 -15.28 -7.12 -4.43
C ILE A 14 -16.28 -7.86 -5.32
N ARG A 15 -15.97 -8.00 -6.62
CA ARG A 15 -16.80 -8.72 -7.61
C ARG A 15 -16.59 -10.24 -7.60
N GLY A 16 -15.69 -10.76 -6.77
CA GLY A 16 -15.36 -12.19 -6.70
C GLY A 16 -14.25 -12.62 -7.66
N ASP A 17 -13.71 -11.73 -8.49
CA ASP A 17 -12.55 -12.06 -9.33
C ASP A 17 -11.31 -12.30 -8.48
N HIS A 18 -10.52 -13.33 -8.84
CA HIS A 18 -9.28 -13.65 -8.14
C HIS A 18 -8.05 -13.34 -8.98
N VAL A 19 -6.98 -12.90 -8.33
CA VAL A 19 -5.66 -12.73 -8.92
C VAL A 19 -4.64 -13.44 -8.04
N ASP A 20 -3.94 -14.41 -8.61
CA ASP A 20 -2.90 -15.17 -7.91
C ASP A 20 -1.51 -14.71 -8.32
N ILE A 21 -0.67 -14.43 -7.33
CA ILE A 21 0.71 -13.97 -7.52
C ILE A 21 1.64 -14.93 -6.78
N LEU A 22 2.35 -15.78 -7.50
CA LEU A 22 3.32 -16.70 -6.89
C LEU A 22 4.56 -15.95 -6.39
N TYR A 23 5.09 -16.33 -5.23
CA TYR A 23 6.32 -15.74 -4.68
C TYR A 23 7.49 -15.88 -5.66
N ASP A 24 7.64 -17.04 -6.30
CA ASP A 24 8.69 -17.27 -7.30
C ASP A 24 8.61 -16.34 -8.52
N ASN A 25 7.41 -15.84 -8.83
CA ASN A 25 7.20 -14.96 -9.97
C ASN A 25 7.39 -13.47 -9.61
N ILE A 26 7.61 -13.14 -8.33
CA ILE A 26 7.93 -11.78 -7.90
C ILE A 26 9.43 -11.53 -8.14
N LYS A 27 9.74 -10.46 -8.89
CA LYS A 27 11.11 -9.99 -9.11
C LYS A 27 11.51 -8.96 -8.06
N TYR A 28 10.64 -7.99 -7.80
CA TYR A 28 10.80 -6.99 -6.74
C TYR A 28 9.46 -6.81 -6.03
N ALA A 29 9.51 -6.69 -4.70
CA ALA A 29 8.39 -6.29 -3.87
C ALA A 29 8.76 -5.00 -3.15
N PHE A 30 7.92 -3.98 -3.25
CA PHE A 30 8.11 -2.72 -2.55
C PHE A 30 6.98 -2.49 -1.56
N TYR A 31 7.35 -1.98 -0.39
CA TYR A 31 6.43 -1.37 0.56
C TYR A 31 6.72 0.12 0.63
N GLN A 32 5.76 0.95 0.21
CA GLN A 32 5.86 2.40 0.31
C GLN A 32 4.91 2.90 1.41
N PRO A 33 5.44 3.48 2.50
CA PRO A 33 4.62 4.05 3.56
C PRO A 33 3.92 5.34 3.09
N CYS A 34 2.86 5.74 3.79
CA CYS A 34 2.12 6.98 3.51
C CYS A 34 2.77 8.24 4.11
N ASP A 35 4.07 8.20 4.44
CA ASP A 35 4.76 9.35 5.02
C ASP A 35 4.80 10.47 3.97
N GLY A 36 4.04 11.55 4.18
CA GLY A 36 3.89 12.67 3.25
C GLY A 36 3.33 12.28 1.87
N GLU A 37 2.59 11.18 1.80
CA GLU A 37 1.86 10.70 0.61
C GLU A 37 0.40 10.45 0.99
N MET A 38 -0.51 10.55 0.02
CA MET A 38 -1.94 10.28 0.23
C MET A 38 -2.29 8.79 0.21
N ILE A 39 -1.32 7.93 -0.11
CA ILE A 39 -1.52 6.49 -0.21
C ILE A 39 -0.41 5.73 0.50
N ILE A 40 -0.76 4.57 1.03
CA ILE A 40 0.17 3.49 1.40
C ILE A 40 0.02 2.37 0.38
N LEU A 41 1.11 1.74 -0.05
CA LEU A 41 1.03 0.70 -1.07
C LEU A 41 2.02 -0.44 -0.91
N LEU A 42 1.65 -1.58 -1.50
CA LEU A 42 2.51 -2.70 -1.84
C LEU A 42 2.59 -2.79 -3.37
N HIS A 43 3.80 -2.81 -3.92
CA HIS A 43 4.04 -2.97 -5.35
C HIS A 43 4.79 -4.27 -5.63
N PHE A 44 4.29 -5.06 -6.57
CA PHE A 44 4.95 -6.26 -7.06
C PHE A 44 5.31 -6.07 -8.53
N HIS A 45 6.60 -6.10 -8.82
CA HIS A 45 7.11 -6.22 -10.18
C HIS A 45 7.41 -7.70 -10.46
N LEU A 46 6.77 -8.26 -11.49
CA LEU A 46 6.82 -9.69 -11.79
C LEU A 46 7.92 -10.04 -12.80
N LYS A 47 8.50 -11.24 -12.65
CA LYS A 47 9.41 -11.83 -13.64
C LYS A 47 8.68 -12.15 -14.95
N ASN A 48 7.48 -12.72 -14.83
CA ASN A 48 6.61 -13.05 -15.95
C ASN A 48 5.27 -12.36 -15.77
N ALA A 49 4.83 -11.64 -16.80
CA ALA A 49 3.53 -10.97 -16.78
C ALA A 49 2.39 -11.97 -16.61
N ILE A 50 1.43 -11.66 -15.74
CA ILE A 50 0.22 -12.46 -15.55
C ILE A 50 -0.96 -11.80 -16.27
N MET A 51 -1.97 -12.60 -16.62
CA MET A 51 -3.18 -12.08 -17.25
C MET A 51 -4.13 -11.55 -16.17
N TYR A 52 -4.59 -10.31 -16.34
CA TYR A 52 -5.72 -9.78 -15.60
C TYR A 52 -6.75 -9.23 -16.59
N GLY A 53 -7.94 -9.84 -16.61
CA GLY A 53 -8.91 -9.63 -17.68
C GLY A 53 -8.32 -9.99 -19.05
N LYS A 54 -8.21 -9.00 -19.95
CA LYS A 54 -7.68 -9.17 -21.32
C LYS A 54 -6.26 -8.65 -21.51
N LYS A 55 -5.60 -8.16 -20.46
CA LYS A 55 -4.28 -7.53 -20.55
C LYS A 55 -3.26 -8.30 -19.72
N LYS A 56 -2.02 -8.36 -20.21
CA LYS A 56 -0.86 -8.82 -19.46
C LYS A 56 -0.39 -7.70 -18.55
N GLN A 57 -0.15 -8.01 -17.28
CA GLN A 57 0.35 -7.08 -16.27
C GLN A 57 1.65 -7.63 -15.70
N THR A 58 2.69 -6.80 -15.77
CA THR A 58 3.99 -7.06 -15.12
C THR A 58 4.08 -6.38 -13.76
N ASP A 59 3.39 -5.27 -13.60
CA ASP A 59 3.38 -4.47 -12.38
C ASP A 59 1.98 -4.53 -11.74
N ILE A 60 1.93 -4.90 -10.46
CA ILE A 60 0.68 -5.03 -9.69
C ILE A 60 0.83 -4.27 -8.39
N GLN A 61 -0.11 -3.38 -8.11
CA GLN A 61 -0.11 -2.54 -6.91
C GLN A 61 -1.38 -2.76 -6.10
N PHE A 62 -1.22 -2.84 -4.78
CA PHE A 62 -2.31 -2.78 -3.82
C PHE A 62 -2.09 -1.55 -2.96
N TYR A 63 -3.04 -0.63 -2.97
CA TYR A 63 -2.93 0.61 -2.22
C TYR A 63 -4.17 0.86 -1.35
N THR A 64 -4.00 1.71 -0.35
CA THR A 64 -5.08 2.26 0.46
C THR A 64 -4.85 3.76 0.57
N GLU A 65 -5.93 4.53 0.42
CA GLU A 65 -5.90 5.97 0.60
C GLU A 65 -5.84 6.29 2.09
N VAL A 66 -4.95 7.20 2.46
CA VAL A 66 -4.66 7.57 3.85
C VAL A 66 -4.86 9.07 4.01
N GLY A 67 -6.12 9.44 4.28
CA GLY A 67 -6.56 10.83 4.47
C GLY A 67 -7.79 11.17 3.64
N GLU A 68 -8.56 12.15 4.08
CA GLU A 68 -9.76 12.64 3.39
C GLU A 68 -9.44 13.99 2.73
N LEU A 69 -9.89 14.22 1.50
CA LEU A 69 -9.87 15.55 0.87
C LEU A 69 -10.97 16.39 1.53
N THR A 70 -10.74 16.93 2.72
CA THR A 70 -11.71 17.83 3.37
C THR A 70 -11.64 19.22 2.73
N THR A 71 -12.25 19.38 1.56
CA THR A 71 -12.55 20.71 1.02
C THR A 71 -13.80 21.26 1.69
N ASP A 72 -13.68 21.72 2.93
CA ASP A 72 -14.75 22.50 3.55
C ASP A 72 -14.50 23.99 3.31
N LEU A 73 -14.85 24.45 2.10
CA LEU A 73 -14.75 25.84 1.63
C LEU A 73 -15.80 26.78 2.29
N GLY A 74 -16.32 26.42 3.46
CA GLY A 74 -17.37 27.16 4.19
C GLY A 74 -16.90 27.90 5.45
N LYS A 75 -15.60 27.97 5.74
CA LYS A 75 -15.09 28.55 7.02
C LYS A 75 -15.07 30.09 7.01
N ALA A 76 -16.24 30.71 7.13
CA ALA A 76 -16.39 32.05 7.66
C ALA A 76 -17.02 31.97 9.06
N HIS A 77 -16.20 32.23 10.09
CA HIS A 77 -16.55 32.48 11.49
C HIS A 77 -16.93 31.30 12.41
N SER A 78 -16.00 30.85 13.26
CA SER A 78 -16.22 30.77 14.73
C SER A 78 -14.94 30.32 15.46
N ARG A 79 -14.57 31.03 16.54
CA ARG A 79 -13.44 30.71 17.45
C ARG A 79 -13.73 29.53 18.41
N MET A 80 -14.83 28.80 18.19
CA MET A 80 -15.19 27.57 18.93
C MET A 80 -14.76 26.28 18.22
N HIS A 81 -14.10 26.37 17.06
CA HIS A 81 -13.71 25.20 16.24
C HIS A 81 -12.32 24.64 16.53
N ASP A 82 -11.45 25.35 17.28
CA ASP A 82 -10.05 24.91 17.46
C ASP A 82 -9.94 23.57 18.21
N ARG A 83 -10.88 23.27 19.12
CA ARG A 83 -10.88 21.99 19.87
C ARG A 83 -11.30 20.82 18.99
N ASP A 84 -12.36 20.99 18.21
CA ASP A 84 -12.86 19.95 17.30
C ASP A 84 -11.87 19.71 16.16
N ASP A 85 -11.25 20.78 15.63
CA ASP A 85 -10.21 20.67 14.59
C ASP A 85 -8.97 19.91 15.12
N LEU A 86 -8.56 20.13 16.38
CA LEU A 86 -7.46 19.38 17.01
C LEU A 86 -7.80 17.90 17.23
N GLU A 87 -9.02 17.59 17.66
CA GLU A 87 -9.49 16.21 17.85
C GLU A 87 -9.53 15.46 16.51
N ILE A 88 -9.97 16.11 15.43
CA ILE A 88 -9.96 15.55 14.07
C ILE A 88 -8.52 15.26 13.60
N GLU A 89 -7.60 16.23 13.74
CA GLU A 89 -6.19 16.04 13.34
C GLU A 89 -5.55 14.86 14.09
N GLN A 90 -5.84 14.74 15.39
CA GLN A 90 -5.34 13.63 16.20
C GLN A 90 -5.90 12.29 15.72
N HIS A 91 -7.21 12.20 15.45
CA HIS A 91 -7.82 10.99 14.92
C HIS A 91 -7.25 10.58 13.55
N GLU A 92 -7.01 11.54 12.66
CA GLU A 92 -6.35 11.27 11.38
C GLU A 92 -4.94 10.72 11.57
N ARG A 93 -4.18 11.29 12.51
CA ARG A 93 -2.82 10.84 12.83
C ARG A 93 -2.83 9.42 13.39
N GLU A 94 -3.73 9.12 14.32
CA GLU A 94 -3.87 7.78 14.90
C GLU A 94 -4.29 6.75 13.85
N MET A 95 -5.21 7.11 12.94
CA MET A 95 -5.61 6.26 11.83
C MET A 95 -4.45 5.98 10.87
N ARG A 96 -3.66 7.00 10.51
CA ARG A 96 -2.45 6.88 9.68
C ARG A 96 -1.46 5.90 10.30
N GLU A 97 -1.13 6.07 11.57
CA GLU A 97 -0.20 5.19 12.29
C GLU A 97 -0.72 3.77 12.42
N HIS A 98 -2.03 3.60 12.66
CA HIS A 98 -2.65 2.29 12.74
C HIS A 98 -2.54 1.53 11.40
N ILE A 99 -2.89 2.19 10.29
CA ILE A 99 -2.79 1.60 8.95
C ILE A 99 -1.33 1.24 8.64
N LYS A 100 -0.38 2.15 8.92
CA LYS A 100 1.06 1.91 8.72
C LYS A 100 1.54 0.68 9.50
N SER A 101 1.17 0.57 10.77
CA SER A 101 1.51 -0.57 11.62
C SER A 101 0.94 -1.89 11.09
N CYS A 102 -0.31 -1.88 10.62
CA CYS A 102 -0.94 -3.05 9.98
C CYS A 102 -0.18 -3.50 8.73
N PHE A 103 0.25 -2.58 7.86
CA PHE A 103 1.04 -2.91 6.67
C PHE A 103 2.43 -3.44 7.01
N ILE A 104 3.12 -2.85 7.99
CA ILE A 104 4.42 -3.34 8.46
C ILE A 104 4.28 -4.76 9.01
N SER A 105 3.32 -4.99 9.90
CA SER A 105 3.06 -6.32 10.46
C SER A 105 2.70 -7.35 9.40
N PHE A 106 1.96 -6.94 8.35
CA PHE A 106 1.67 -7.81 7.22
C PHE A 106 2.95 -8.19 6.46
N CYS A 107 3.80 -7.23 6.11
CA CYS A 107 5.05 -7.48 5.40
C CYS A 107 5.96 -8.44 6.18
N GLU A 108 6.17 -8.19 7.47
CA GLU A 108 7.02 -9.02 8.35
C GLU A 108 6.52 -10.47 8.43
N LYS A 109 5.20 -10.66 8.58
CA LYS A 109 4.60 -12.01 8.62
C LYS A 109 4.78 -12.75 7.30
N VAL A 110 4.62 -12.05 6.18
CA VAL A 110 4.76 -12.60 4.85
C VAL A 110 6.21 -13.01 4.57
N GLU A 111 7.17 -12.15 4.88
CA GLU A 111 8.60 -12.42 4.75
C GLU A 111 9.00 -13.63 5.59
N ALA A 112 8.62 -13.68 6.86
CA ALA A 112 8.88 -14.83 7.72
C ALA A 112 8.26 -16.12 7.17
N GLN A 113 7.02 -16.05 6.66
CA GLN A 113 6.32 -17.20 6.07
C GLN A 113 6.99 -17.71 4.78
N ALA A 114 7.45 -16.79 3.93
CA ALA A 114 8.15 -17.07 2.68
C ALA A 114 9.53 -17.66 2.95
N GLN A 115 10.30 -17.06 3.88
CA GLN A 115 11.62 -17.52 4.30
C GLN A 115 11.56 -18.93 4.88
N ALA A 116 10.57 -19.23 5.74
CA ALA A 116 10.35 -20.56 6.31
C ALA A 116 10.10 -21.65 5.26
N ARG A 117 9.73 -21.26 4.02
CA ARG A 117 9.48 -22.15 2.88
C ARG A 117 10.52 -22.01 1.77
N HIS A 118 11.65 -21.36 2.07
CA HIS A 118 12.77 -21.16 1.15
C HIS A 118 12.46 -20.27 -0.07
N PHE A 119 11.46 -19.40 0.03
CA PHE A 119 11.24 -18.34 -0.96
C PHE A 119 12.04 -17.09 -0.58
N SER A 120 12.70 -16.46 -1.57
CA SER A 120 13.38 -15.18 -1.42
C SER A 120 12.41 -14.02 -1.70
N LEU A 121 11.58 -13.68 -0.72
CA LEU A 121 10.69 -12.53 -0.78
C LEU A 121 11.04 -11.56 0.34
N GLU A 122 11.38 -10.33 -0.03
CA GLU A 122 11.70 -9.22 0.87
C GLU A 122 11.03 -7.96 0.31
N PHE A 123 10.43 -7.15 1.19
CA PHE A 123 9.81 -5.89 0.84
C PHE A 123 10.82 -4.74 0.98
N GLU A 124 11.29 -4.24 -0.15
CA GLU A 124 12.15 -3.07 -0.20
C GLU A 124 11.37 -1.79 0.12
N ARG A 125 12.00 -0.87 0.85
CA ARG A 125 11.43 0.45 1.17
C ARG A 125 12.16 1.54 0.39
N PRO A 126 11.45 2.45 -0.28
CA PRO A 126 12.09 3.53 -1.02
C PRO A 126 12.79 4.52 -0.07
N PHE A 127 13.99 4.97 -0.45
CA PHE A 127 14.73 6.00 0.28
C PHE A 127 14.24 7.39 -0.12
N ARG A 128 13.33 7.95 0.67
CA ARG A 128 12.71 9.25 0.34
C ARG A 128 13.73 10.38 0.22
N ASP A 129 14.74 10.40 1.08
CA ASP A 129 15.78 11.45 1.09
C ASP A 129 16.66 11.44 -0.17
N LEU A 130 16.67 10.34 -0.91
CA LEU A 130 17.39 10.19 -2.18
C LEU A 130 16.47 10.37 -3.40
N GLY A 131 15.17 10.56 -3.17
CA GLY A 131 14.17 10.77 -4.22
C GLY A 131 14.32 12.14 -4.87
N PHE A 132 14.00 12.22 -6.15
CA PHE A 132 13.96 13.47 -6.91
C PHE A 132 12.76 13.49 -7.86
N PHE A 133 12.24 14.68 -8.12
CA PHE A 133 11.15 14.85 -9.07
C PHE A 133 11.62 14.58 -10.51
N GLY A 134 10.81 13.86 -11.28
CA GLY A 134 11.08 13.54 -12.67
C GLY A 134 9.80 13.29 -13.46
N CYS A 135 9.92 13.24 -14.78
CA CYS A 135 8.82 12.97 -15.71
C CYS A 135 9.15 11.74 -16.57
N PRO A 136 9.12 10.52 -16.00
CA PRO A 136 9.45 9.31 -16.74
C PRO A 136 8.36 8.93 -17.75
N ASN A 137 7.09 9.23 -17.43
CA ASN A 137 5.92 8.82 -18.19
C ASN A 137 5.06 10.02 -18.61
N ARG A 138 5.72 11.03 -19.18
CA ARG A 138 5.11 12.21 -19.83
C ARG A 138 4.37 13.22 -18.95
#